data_AF-A0A0C1RGC8-F1
#
_entry.id   AF-A0A0C1RGC8-F1
#
_cell.length_a   1.000
_cell.length_b   1.000
_cell.length_c   1.000
_cell.angle_alpha   90.00
_cell.angle_beta   90.00
_cell.angle_gamma   90.00
#
_symmetry.space_group_name_H-M   'P 1'
#
loop_
_entity.id
_entity.type
_entity.pdbx_description
1 polymer ?
#
loop_
_entity_poly.entity_id
_entity_poly.type
_entity_poly.pdbx_seq_one_letter_code
_entity_poly.pdbx_strand_id
1 'polypeptide(L)'
;MISIRSLLSLFAFLLLVGCAGTNAVTTDFTDEVVEIVTSTTSENERVTRTQISSDSSTVERPAATPKSTSEPLLLEYEITKISESFAEVTEVVENFVADKSLNGAGLIVVDRDHGVRYHNHWGEFSPDRISLIASTSKVVSAGVLVHLHDQGLLDLAAPIGDVIDYAGRLSNITSAQLLSGSSGIPGLQSDDPLYICMFLPTSSLQKCASSGLSVAASDPRTVSPDTQFRYGGIPWQIAGAVAEVASGKSWSELINEIYVEPCGLISFGYTSPWIPLRAISGSYPDWDGDLSLLPPTDNPHIGGGAYTTTGDYGKLLSMHLDDGNCNGQQVLSQKGVNLMQENRSGEMYGSPIGYGLGWWTKEIVNYGGTAPKTSDNAGARRLRDPGLYGSTAWIQPDDGFAAYLVVESTSNIGNELAKKLYPLVEAAVFATND
;
A
#
# COMPACT_ATOMS: atom_id res chain seq x y z
N MET A 1 -14.85 24.12 36.87
CA MET A 1 -14.63 25.36 36.08
C MET A 1 -13.65 25.03 34.98
N ILE A 2 -14.09 25.06 33.72
CA ILE A 2 -13.28 24.68 32.56
C ILE A 2 -12.83 25.98 31.87
N SER A 3 -11.52 26.15 31.68
CA SER A 3 -10.95 27.37 31.09
C SER A 3 -10.97 27.26 29.56
N ILE A 4 -11.85 28.02 28.92
CA ILE A 4 -11.94 28.13 27.47
C ILE A 4 -10.79 29.01 26.97
N ARG A 5 -9.71 28.39 26.46
CA ARG A 5 -8.65 29.04 25.66
C ARG A 5 -7.78 28.00 24.94
N SER A 6 -8.27 27.49 23.80
CA SER A 6 -7.46 26.81 22.76
C SER A 6 -8.21 26.62 21.42
N LEU A 7 -9.13 27.52 21.07
CA LEU A 7 -9.73 27.61 19.73
C LEU A 7 -9.73 29.09 19.30
N LEU A 8 -8.62 29.55 18.72
CA LEU A 8 -8.49 30.80 17.95
C LEU A 8 -7.04 30.93 17.38
N SER A 9 -6.62 29.92 16.62
CA SER A 9 -5.33 29.91 15.90
C SER A 9 -5.43 29.36 14.46
N LEU A 10 -6.64 29.35 13.90
CA LEU A 10 -6.88 29.28 12.45
C LEU A 10 -7.47 30.64 12.03
N PHE A 11 -7.11 31.11 10.84
CA PHE A 11 -7.37 32.47 10.31
C PHE A 11 -6.63 33.64 10.98
N ALA A 12 -5.38 33.85 10.56
CA ALA A 12 -4.94 35.15 9.99
C ALA A 12 -3.47 35.07 9.56
N PHE A 13 -3.18 35.28 8.27
CA PHE A 13 -2.16 36.21 7.77
C PHE A 13 -2.09 36.18 6.22
N LEU A 14 -2.69 37.19 5.59
CA LEU A 14 -2.37 37.62 4.22
C LEU A 14 -2.66 39.13 4.08
N LEU A 15 -1.99 39.79 3.13
CA LEU A 15 -1.93 41.25 2.89
C LEU A 15 -1.01 41.99 3.89
N LEU A 16 -0.08 42.87 3.51
CA LEU A 16 0.09 43.81 2.37
C LEU A 16 1.61 43.88 1.98
N VAL A 17 2.14 44.45 0.87
CA VAL A 17 1.62 45.17 -0.32
C VAL A 17 2.67 45.19 -1.46
N GLY A 18 2.25 45.40 -2.72
CA GLY A 18 3.04 46.10 -3.77
C GLY A 18 3.46 45.25 -4.99
N CYS A 19 3.29 45.69 -6.26
CA CYS A 19 2.86 46.99 -6.80
C CYS A 19 2.13 46.88 -8.17
N ALA A 20 1.26 47.86 -8.43
CA ALA A 20 0.88 48.47 -9.72
C ALA A 20 0.42 47.60 -10.92
N GLY A 21 -0.82 47.86 -11.38
CA GLY A 21 -1.36 47.37 -12.66
C GLY A 21 -2.83 47.75 -12.84
N THR A 22 -3.11 49.00 -13.20
CA THR A 22 -4.48 49.52 -13.33
C THR A 22 -5.22 48.99 -14.56
N ASN A 23 -6.46 48.51 -14.38
CA ASN A 23 -7.60 48.88 -15.21
C ASN A 23 -8.91 48.55 -14.49
N ALA A 24 -9.83 49.51 -14.45
CA ALA A 24 -11.13 49.36 -13.81
C ALA A 24 -12.20 49.02 -14.85
N VAL A 25 -13.09 48.07 -14.53
CA VAL A 25 -14.41 47.95 -15.13
C VAL A 25 -15.42 47.74 -14.00
N THR A 26 -16.39 48.63 -13.93
CA THR A 26 -17.46 48.63 -12.94
C THR A 26 -18.72 48.04 -13.56
N THR A 27 -19.38 47.09 -12.90
CA THR A 27 -20.81 46.78 -13.12
C THR A 27 -21.48 46.41 -11.81
N ASP A 28 -22.76 46.77 -11.69
CA ASP A 28 -23.49 46.97 -10.44
C ASP A 28 -24.19 45.71 -9.90
N PHE A 29 -24.74 45.84 -8.69
CA PHE A 29 -25.49 44.83 -7.92
C PHE A 29 -26.76 44.30 -8.60
N THR A 30 -27.15 43.07 -8.24
CA THR A 30 -28.47 42.77 -7.60
C THR A 30 -28.41 41.47 -6.81
N ASP A 31 -28.75 41.51 -5.52
CA ASP A 31 -29.17 40.32 -4.75
C ASP A 31 -30.58 39.90 -5.19
N GLU A 32 -30.83 38.59 -5.31
CA GLU A 32 -32.21 38.07 -5.36
C GLU A 32 -32.33 36.82 -4.46
N VAL A 33 -33.23 36.89 -3.48
CA VAL A 33 -33.46 35.85 -2.46
C VAL A 33 -34.56 34.91 -2.96
N VAL A 34 -34.27 33.61 -3.03
CA VAL A 34 -35.26 32.60 -3.41
C VAL A 34 -35.85 31.95 -2.17
N GLU A 35 -37.14 32.19 -1.91
CA GLU A 35 -37.91 31.48 -0.88
C GLU A 35 -38.12 30.01 -1.24
N ILE A 36 -37.90 29.10 -0.27
CA ILE A 36 -38.23 27.68 -0.41
C ILE A 36 -39.62 27.44 0.18
N VAL A 37 -40.60 27.20 -0.69
CA VAL A 37 -41.96 26.81 -0.30
C VAL A 37 -41.98 25.33 0.12
N THR A 38 -42.44 25.05 1.33
CA THR A 38 -42.70 23.69 1.83
C THR A 38 -44.17 23.32 1.66
N SER A 39 -44.45 22.19 1.00
CA SER A 39 -45.80 21.61 0.93
C SER A 39 -45.90 20.37 1.83
N THR A 40 -46.78 20.44 2.82
CA THR A 40 -47.18 19.32 3.67
C THR A 40 -48.53 18.77 3.22
N THR A 41 -48.66 17.46 3.16
CA THR A 41 -49.96 16.77 3.15
C THR A 41 -49.93 15.66 4.20
N SER A 42 -50.85 15.76 5.16
CA SER A 42 -51.14 14.71 6.13
C SER A 42 -52.37 13.94 5.68
N GLU A 43 -52.39 12.63 5.89
CA GLU A 43 -53.64 11.90 6.06
C GLU A 43 -53.45 10.82 7.13
N ASN A 44 -54.53 10.55 7.86
CA ASN A 44 -54.49 10.01 9.22
C ASN A 44 -55.70 9.11 9.43
N GLU A 45 -55.49 7.80 9.58
CA GLU A 45 -56.55 6.89 10.01
C GLU A 45 -56.01 5.73 10.87
N ARG A 46 -56.84 5.24 11.81
CA ARG A 46 -56.37 4.48 12.98
C ARG A 46 -57.35 3.36 13.36
N VAL A 47 -56.80 2.18 13.68
CA VAL A 47 -57.44 1.04 14.39
C VAL A 47 -58.47 0.24 13.56
N THR A 48 -58.30 -1.07 13.37
CA THR A 48 -58.85 -2.08 14.30
C THR A 48 -58.13 -3.44 14.22
N ARG A 49 -58.06 -4.12 15.37
CA ARG A 49 -57.38 -5.41 15.60
C ARG A 49 -58.42 -6.51 15.79
N THR A 50 -58.30 -7.62 15.06
CA THR A 50 -59.06 -8.86 15.33
C THR A 50 -58.12 -10.07 15.25
N GLN A 51 -58.27 -11.02 16.18
CA GLN A 51 -57.46 -12.24 16.26
C GLN A 51 -57.97 -13.33 15.31
N ILE A 52 -57.07 -14.22 14.87
CA ILE A 52 -57.39 -15.62 14.56
C ILE A 52 -56.35 -16.50 15.26
N SER A 53 -56.80 -17.66 15.76
CA SER A 53 -56.04 -18.54 16.64
C SER A 53 -55.17 -19.56 15.90
N SER A 54 -54.12 -19.99 16.60
CA SER A 54 -53.39 -21.26 16.51
C SER A 54 -53.88 -22.34 15.55
N ASP A 55 -52.92 -22.99 14.87
CA ASP A 55 -52.79 -24.44 15.06
C ASP A 55 -51.32 -24.87 15.19
N SER A 56 -51.07 -26.01 15.82
CA SER A 56 -49.76 -26.43 16.33
C SER A 56 -49.22 -27.68 15.62
N SER A 57 -47.97 -27.63 15.15
CA SER A 57 -47.20 -28.82 14.79
C SER A 57 -45.76 -28.74 15.32
N THR A 58 -45.56 -29.27 16.52
CA THR A 58 -44.23 -29.50 17.08
C THR A 58 -43.45 -30.53 16.27
N VAL A 59 -42.32 -30.12 15.68
CA VAL A 59 -41.28 -31.05 15.21
C VAL A 59 -40.18 -31.07 16.27
N GLU A 60 -40.03 -32.21 16.92
CA GLU A 60 -39.08 -32.43 18.00
C GLU A 60 -37.65 -32.57 17.42
N ARG A 61 -36.73 -31.69 17.83
CA ARG A 61 -35.34 -31.68 17.37
C ARG A 61 -34.53 -32.69 18.20
N PRO A 62 -33.87 -33.70 17.61
CA PRO A 62 -33.06 -34.64 18.38
C PRO A 62 -31.92 -33.93 19.13
N ALA A 63 -31.71 -34.31 20.38
CA ALA A 63 -30.60 -33.81 21.18
C ALA A 63 -29.26 -34.22 20.53
N ALA A 64 -28.40 -33.23 20.26
CA ALA A 64 -27.06 -33.49 19.75
C ALA A 64 -26.15 -33.98 20.88
N THR A 65 -25.65 -35.21 20.75
CA THR A 65 -24.58 -35.76 21.59
C THR A 65 -23.35 -34.84 21.55
N PRO A 66 -22.64 -34.59 22.66
CA PRO A 66 -21.41 -33.80 22.62
C PRO A 66 -20.37 -34.55 21.79
N LYS A 67 -20.08 -34.07 20.57
CA LYS A 67 -18.86 -34.46 19.87
C LYS A 67 -17.70 -33.77 20.57
N SER A 68 -16.72 -34.57 21.00
CA SER A 68 -15.43 -34.08 21.46
C SER A 68 -14.85 -33.15 20.39
N THR A 69 -14.82 -31.84 20.68
CA THR A 69 -14.04 -30.89 19.90
C THR A 69 -12.58 -31.23 20.11
N SER A 70 -11.98 -31.89 19.11
CA SER A 70 -10.53 -31.87 18.95
C SER A 70 -10.11 -30.42 18.79
N GLU A 71 -9.30 -29.97 19.73
CA GLU A 71 -8.63 -28.67 19.73
C GLU A 71 -7.96 -28.44 18.36
N PRO A 72 -8.01 -27.22 17.78
CA PRO A 72 -7.26 -26.95 16.57
C PRO A 72 -5.78 -27.21 16.87
N LEU A 73 -5.13 -28.01 16.03
CA LEU A 73 -3.68 -28.13 16.05
C LEU A 73 -3.09 -26.77 15.66
N LEU A 74 -2.84 -25.94 16.66
CA LEU A 74 -1.84 -24.90 16.58
C LEU A 74 -0.57 -25.61 16.15
N LEU A 75 -0.07 -25.28 14.96
CA LEU A 75 1.35 -25.44 14.69
C LEU A 75 2.05 -24.54 15.70
N GLU A 76 2.51 -25.15 16.78
CA GLU A 76 3.54 -24.54 17.61
C GLU A 76 4.66 -24.16 16.63
N TYR A 77 4.83 -22.86 16.44
CA TYR A 77 6.02 -22.33 15.81
C TYR A 77 7.15 -22.78 16.73
N GLU A 78 7.84 -23.87 16.35
CA GLU A 78 9.07 -24.25 17.05
C GLU A 78 9.91 -22.99 17.12
N ILE A 79 10.40 -22.66 18.31
CA ILE A 79 11.35 -21.56 18.46
C ILE A 79 12.63 -22.05 17.80
N THR A 80 12.69 -21.88 16.46
CA THR A 80 13.81 -22.29 15.63
C THR A 80 15.03 -21.62 16.22
N LYS A 81 15.90 -22.41 16.86
CA LYS A 81 17.11 -21.89 17.47
C LYS A 81 17.81 -21.06 16.41
N ILE A 82 17.87 -19.74 16.61
CA ILE A 82 18.45 -18.80 15.66
C ILE A 82 19.81 -19.35 15.24
N SER A 83 19.99 -19.58 13.94
CA SER A 83 21.23 -20.14 13.42
C SER A 83 22.40 -19.26 13.85
N GLU A 84 23.50 -19.88 14.27
CA GLU A 84 24.70 -19.18 14.73
C GLU A 84 25.27 -18.26 13.63
N SER A 85 24.96 -18.53 12.35
CA SER A 85 25.29 -17.65 11.22
C SER A 85 24.60 -16.28 11.27
N PHE A 86 23.45 -16.14 11.94
CA PHE A 86 22.71 -14.89 12.09
C PHE A 86 23.00 -14.17 13.43
N ALA A 87 24.04 -14.57 14.17
CA ALA A 87 24.42 -13.90 15.42
C ALA A 87 24.79 -12.42 15.20
N GLU A 88 25.63 -12.11 14.20
CA GLU A 88 26.03 -10.73 13.88
C GLU A 88 24.85 -9.88 13.37
N VAL A 89 23.96 -10.48 12.57
CA VAL A 89 22.68 -9.84 12.17
C VAL A 89 21.86 -9.45 13.41
N THR A 90 21.81 -10.34 14.41
CA THR A 90 21.03 -10.12 15.63
C THR A 90 21.63 -8.99 16.48
N GLU A 91 22.94 -9.01 16.70
CA GLU A 91 23.67 -7.96 17.44
C GLU A 91 23.56 -6.59 16.76
N VAL A 92 23.64 -6.53 15.42
CA VAL A 92 23.54 -5.28 14.67
C VAL A 92 22.14 -4.66 14.75
N VAL A 93 21.06 -5.46 14.71
CA VAL A 93 19.70 -4.92 14.90
C VAL A 93 19.48 -4.48 16.35
N GLU A 94 19.89 -5.28 17.34
CA GLU A 94 19.71 -4.95 18.76
C GLU A 94 20.42 -3.64 19.13
N ASN A 95 21.70 -3.51 18.76
CA ASN A 95 22.46 -2.28 18.97
C ASN A 95 21.84 -1.08 18.22
N PHE A 96 21.36 -1.27 16.99
CA PHE A 96 20.76 -0.17 16.22
C PHE A 96 19.43 0.31 16.81
N VAL A 97 18.58 -0.61 17.30
CA VAL A 97 17.34 -0.29 18.02
C VAL A 97 17.65 0.54 19.28
N ALA A 98 18.66 0.15 20.05
CA ALA A 98 19.11 0.88 21.23
C ALA A 98 19.70 2.27 20.89
N ASP A 99 20.68 2.33 19.96
CA ASP A 99 21.40 3.55 19.57
C ASP A 99 20.48 4.64 18.99
N LYS A 100 19.41 4.22 18.29
CA LYS A 100 18.43 5.13 17.67
C LYS A 100 17.21 5.36 18.55
N SER A 101 17.13 4.73 19.72
CA SER A 101 15.97 4.77 20.64
C SER A 101 14.65 4.42 19.94
N LEU A 102 14.64 3.35 19.14
CA LEU A 102 13.42 2.85 18.50
C LEU A 102 12.56 2.09 19.51
N ASN A 103 11.24 2.05 19.30
CA ASN A 103 10.36 1.20 20.10
C ASN A 103 10.63 -0.30 19.85
N GLY A 104 11.17 -0.64 18.67
CA GLY A 104 11.61 -1.98 18.33
C GLY A 104 11.92 -2.16 16.86
N ALA A 105 12.03 -3.42 16.44
CA ALA A 105 12.17 -3.83 15.05
C ALA A 105 11.63 -5.24 14.84
N GLY A 106 11.33 -5.59 13.59
CA GLY A 106 11.08 -6.97 13.16
C GLY A 106 11.84 -7.28 11.88
N LEU A 107 12.46 -8.45 11.81
CA LEU A 107 13.21 -8.92 10.63
C LEU A 107 12.85 -10.37 10.33
N ILE A 108 12.47 -10.64 9.08
CA ILE A 108 12.34 -12.00 8.54
C ILE A 108 13.22 -12.15 7.29
N VAL A 109 13.89 -13.30 7.16
CA VAL A 109 14.66 -13.72 5.99
C VAL A 109 14.12 -15.06 5.52
N VAL A 110 13.75 -15.12 4.24
CA VAL A 110 13.19 -16.30 3.57
C VAL A 110 14.06 -16.71 2.39
N ASP A 111 14.06 -18.00 2.12
CA ASP A 111 14.88 -18.71 1.14
C ASP A 111 13.99 -19.64 0.31
N ARG A 112 14.27 -19.75 -0.99
CA ARG A 112 13.48 -20.55 -1.93
C ARG A 112 13.40 -22.02 -1.54
N ASP A 113 14.52 -22.60 -1.13
CA ASP A 113 14.66 -24.05 -0.95
C ASP A 113 14.50 -24.47 0.53
N HIS A 114 14.66 -23.52 1.47
CA HIS A 114 14.69 -23.79 2.92
C HIS A 114 13.60 -23.05 3.71
N GLY A 115 12.79 -22.20 3.09
CA GLY A 115 11.74 -21.43 3.76
C GLY A 115 12.31 -20.34 4.68
N VAL A 116 11.81 -20.24 5.92
CA VAL A 116 12.25 -19.19 6.86
C VAL A 116 13.62 -19.53 7.44
N ARG A 117 14.65 -18.75 7.08
CA ARG A 117 16.02 -18.88 7.60
C ARG A 117 16.21 -18.17 8.95
N TYR A 118 15.51 -17.05 9.11
CA TYR A 118 15.61 -16.19 10.28
C TYR A 118 14.32 -15.42 10.46
N HIS A 119 13.79 -15.37 11.67
CA HIS A 119 12.66 -14.50 12.03
C HIS A 119 12.85 -14.07 13.48
N ASN A 120 12.97 -12.77 13.72
CA ASN A 120 13.21 -12.24 15.06
C ASN A 120 12.62 -10.83 15.24
N HIS A 121 12.42 -10.46 16.50
CA HIS A 121 11.77 -9.22 16.94
C HIS A 121 12.52 -8.62 18.13
N TRP A 122 12.48 -7.30 18.23
CA TRP A 122 13.13 -6.53 19.30
C TRP A 122 12.18 -5.48 19.85
N GLY A 123 12.31 -5.15 21.14
CA GLY A 123 11.50 -4.11 21.80
C GLY A 123 10.02 -4.50 21.89
N GLU A 124 9.13 -3.61 21.43
CA GLU A 124 7.67 -3.82 21.43
C GLU A 124 7.18 -4.78 20.34
N PHE A 125 8.04 -5.19 19.40
CA PHE A 125 7.64 -6.05 18.29
C PHE A 125 7.47 -7.50 18.73
N SER A 126 6.52 -8.17 18.09
CA SER A 126 6.21 -9.60 18.21
C SER A 126 5.81 -10.14 16.84
N PRO A 127 5.64 -11.47 16.68
CA PRO A 127 5.10 -12.05 15.44
C PRO A 127 3.77 -11.42 15.00
N ASP A 128 2.93 -11.04 15.95
CA ASP A 128 1.59 -10.50 15.74
C ASP A 128 1.53 -8.95 15.62
N ARG A 129 2.66 -8.23 15.79
CA ARG A 129 2.68 -6.76 15.64
C ARG A 129 2.36 -6.40 14.18
N ILE A 130 1.21 -5.76 14.00
CA ILE A 130 0.78 -5.20 12.72
C ILE A 130 1.41 -3.81 12.57
N SER A 131 2.09 -3.56 11.46
CA SER A 131 2.65 -2.24 11.14
C SER A 131 2.16 -1.73 9.78
N LEU A 132 2.02 -0.40 9.66
CA LEU A 132 1.79 0.26 8.37
C LEU A 132 3.09 0.30 7.57
N ILE A 133 3.07 -0.14 6.32
CA ILE A 133 4.31 -0.32 5.53
C ILE A 133 4.54 0.78 4.48
N ALA A 134 3.63 1.74 4.40
CA ALA A 134 3.67 2.83 3.43
C ALA A 134 4.04 2.32 2.02
N SER A 135 5.03 2.93 1.37
CA SER A 135 5.44 2.59 0.00
C SER A 135 5.75 1.12 -0.27
N THR A 136 6.14 0.31 0.73
CA THR A 136 6.33 -1.16 0.59
C THR A 136 5.05 -1.90 0.16
N SER A 137 3.89 -1.21 0.14
CA SER A 137 2.66 -1.69 -0.51
C SER A 137 2.83 -1.91 -2.03
N LYS A 138 3.76 -1.21 -2.70
CA LYS A 138 3.75 -1.05 -4.16
C LYS A 138 4.02 -2.33 -4.91
N VAL A 139 4.92 -3.20 -4.42
CA VAL A 139 5.14 -4.53 -4.99
C VAL A 139 3.84 -5.34 -4.99
N VAL A 140 3.12 -5.40 -3.87
CA VAL A 140 1.87 -6.15 -3.76
C VAL A 140 0.78 -5.54 -4.65
N SER A 141 0.65 -4.22 -4.67
CA SER A 141 -0.29 -3.51 -5.55
C SER A 141 -0.01 -3.73 -7.04
N ALA A 142 1.26 -3.76 -7.45
CA ALA A 142 1.63 -4.08 -8.83
C ALA A 142 1.30 -5.54 -9.16
N GLY A 143 1.51 -6.45 -8.21
CA GLY A 143 1.14 -7.86 -8.33
C GLY A 143 -0.34 -8.09 -8.61
N VAL A 144 -1.27 -7.32 -8.01
CA VAL A 144 -2.71 -7.40 -8.33
C VAL A 144 -2.98 -7.19 -9.83
N LEU A 145 -2.35 -6.18 -10.44
CA LEU A 145 -2.55 -5.91 -11.88
C LEU A 145 -1.84 -6.96 -12.76
N VAL A 146 -0.74 -7.55 -12.29
CA VAL A 146 -0.06 -8.66 -12.97
C VAL A 146 -0.88 -9.95 -12.90
N HIS A 147 -1.53 -10.24 -11.77
CA HIS A 147 -2.49 -11.35 -11.66
C HIS A 147 -3.61 -11.21 -12.69
N LEU A 148 -4.26 -10.04 -12.76
CA LEU A 148 -5.31 -9.77 -13.74
C LEU A 148 -4.80 -9.88 -15.19
N HIS A 149 -3.51 -9.61 -15.42
CA HIS A 149 -2.87 -9.82 -16.71
C HIS A 149 -2.64 -11.30 -17.05
N ASP A 150 -2.16 -12.08 -16.09
CA ASP A 150 -1.99 -13.53 -16.24
C ASP A 150 -3.34 -14.25 -16.47
N GLN A 151 -4.44 -13.73 -15.92
CA GLN A 151 -5.81 -14.19 -16.18
C GLN A 151 -6.42 -13.68 -17.50
N GLY A 152 -5.74 -12.78 -18.23
CA GLY A 152 -6.24 -12.17 -19.46
C GLY A 152 -7.41 -11.20 -19.27
N LEU A 153 -7.67 -10.74 -18.03
CA LEU A 153 -8.68 -9.72 -17.71
C LEU A 153 -8.15 -8.29 -17.95
N LEU A 154 -6.82 -8.13 -18.01
CA LEU A 154 -6.14 -6.86 -18.25
C LEU A 154 -4.95 -7.08 -19.19
N ASP A 155 -4.65 -6.13 -20.08
CA ASP A 155 -3.34 -6.05 -20.72
C ASP A 155 -2.56 -4.86 -20.16
N LEU A 156 -1.42 -5.14 -19.52
CA LEU A 156 -0.56 -4.11 -18.93
C LEU A 156 0.06 -3.17 -19.98
N ALA A 157 0.14 -3.61 -21.24
CA ALA A 157 0.64 -2.85 -22.37
C ALA A 157 -0.48 -2.17 -23.20
N ALA A 158 -1.75 -2.49 -22.95
CA ALA A 158 -2.87 -1.83 -23.61
C ALA A 158 -3.18 -0.44 -23.00
N PRO A 159 -3.81 0.45 -23.78
CA PRO A 159 -4.44 1.67 -23.27
C PRO A 159 -5.38 1.39 -22.08
N ILE A 160 -5.26 2.16 -20.99
CA ILE A 160 -6.26 2.09 -19.91
C ILE A 160 -7.66 2.50 -20.38
N GLY A 161 -7.75 3.25 -21.49
CA GLY A 161 -9.01 3.59 -22.16
C GLY A 161 -9.81 2.39 -22.68
N ASP A 162 -9.18 1.22 -22.82
CA ASP A 162 -9.87 -0.02 -23.19
C ASP A 162 -10.61 -0.65 -21.99
N VAL A 163 -10.31 -0.18 -20.77
CA VAL A 163 -10.92 -0.64 -19.49
C VAL A 163 -11.79 0.47 -18.87
N ILE A 164 -11.36 1.73 -18.89
CA ILE A 164 -12.06 2.86 -18.27
C ILE A 164 -12.39 3.97 -19.28
N ASP A 165 -13.66 4.39 -19.32
CA ASP A 165 -14.17 5.38 -20.28
C ASP A 165 -13.83 6.84 -19.91
N TYR A 166 -13.56 7.11 -18.63
CA TYR A 166 -13.31 8.45 -18.09
C TYR A 166 -11.85 8.95 -18.18
N ALA A 167 -10.95 8.22 -18.86
CA ALA A 167 -9.54 8.62 -18.98
C ALA A 167 -9.28 9.82 -19.91
N GLY A 168 -10.24 10.18 -20.78
CA GLY A 168 -10.14 11.35 -21.67
C GLY A 168 -8.86 11.33 -22.53
N ARG A 169 -8.13 12.46 -22.60
CA ARG A 169 -6.88 12.54 -23.39
C ARG A 169 -5.73 11.66 -22.86
N LEU A 170 -5.89 11.05 -21.70
CA LEU A 170 -4.91 10.15 -21.08
C LEU A 170 -5.27 8.68 -21.30
N SER A 171 -6.30 8.36 -22.10
CA SER A 171 -6.71 6.99 -22.45
C SER A 171 -5.56 6.08 -22.89
N ASN A 172 -4.58 6.64 -23.60
CA ASN A 172 -3.49 5.90 -24.25
C ASN A 172 -2.28 5.63 -23.33
N ILE A 173 -2.33 6.04 -22.05
CA ILE A 173 -1.34 5.56 -21.07
C ILE A 173 -1.66 4.10 -20.70
N THR A 174 -0.67 3.31 -20.29
CA THR A 174 -0.85 1.90 -19.96
C THR A 174 -0.68 1.62 -18.47
N SER A 175 -1.23 0.50 -17.99
CA SER A 175 -1.04 0.08 -16.59
C SER A 175 0.43 -0.16 -16.24
N ALA A 176 1.24 -0.69 -17.17
CA ALA A 176 2.69 -0.80 -16.98
C ALA A 176 3.34 0.58 -16.74
N GLN A 177 2.94 1.61 -17.49
CA GLN A 177 3.45 2.97 -17.32
C GLN A 177 3.00 3.64 -16.01
N LEU A 178 1.78 3.34 -15.54
CA LEU A 178 1.30 3.79 -14.23
C LEU A 178 2.16 3.20 -13.10
N LEU A 179 2.37 1.88 -13.12
CA LEU A 179 3.11 1.13 -12.11
C LEU A 179 4.62 1.41 -12.11
N SER A 180 5.23 1.63 -13.28
CA SER A 180 6.67 1.96 -13.40
C SER A 180 6.99 3.45 -13.23
N GLY A 181 6.02 4.29 -12.88
CA GLY A 181 6.22 5.73 -12.73
C GLY A 181 6.64 6.44 -14.03
N SER A 182 6.19 5.94 -15.19
CA SER A 182 6.54 6.49 -16.51
C SER A 182 5.34 6.97 -17.32
N SER A 183 4.13 7.01 -16.74
CA SER A 183 2.88 7.50 -17.38
C SER A 183 2.88 8.97 -17.81
N GLY A 184 3.92 9.74 -17.49
CA GLY A 184 4.00 11.17 -17.79
C GLY A 184 3.17 12.07 -16.88
N ILE A 185 2.25 11.52 -16.08
CA ILE A 185 1.53 12.21 -14.99
C ILE A 185 2.55 12.65 -13.92
N PRO A 186 2.38 13.80 -13.24
CA PRO A 186 3.22 14.19 -12.11
C PRO A 186 3.28 13.11 -11.02
N GLY A 187 4.49 12.81 -10.56
CA GLY A 187 4.74 11.90 -9.44
C GLY A 187 4.65 12.62 -8.09
N LEU A 188 4.48 11.86 -7.02
CA LEU A 188 4.20 12.33 -5.66
C LEU A 188 5.11 13.50 -5.24
N GLN A 189 4.47 14.58 -4.80
CA GLN A 189 5.10 15.72 -4.14
C GLN A 189 4.30 16.05 -2.88
N SER A 190 4.99 16.52 -1.84
CA SER A 190 4.35 17.12 -0.67
C SER A 190 3.54 18.35 -1.09
N ASP A 191 2.37 18.51 -0.48
CA ASP A 191 1.50 19.70 -0.61
C ASP A 191 0.90 19.96 -2.01
N ASP A 192 0.97 18.99 -2.94
CA ASP A 192 0.38 19.12 -4.28
C ASP A 192 -1.11 18.73 -4.28
N PRO A 193 -2.03 19.65 -4.66
CA PRO A 193 -3.47 19.39 -4.63
C PRO A 193 -3.93 18.29 -5.61
N LEU A 194 -3.12 17.92 -6.62
CA LEU A 194 -3.39 16.80 -7.52
C LEU A 194 -3.63 15.48 -6.75
N TYR A 195 -3.05 15.35 -5.55
CA TYR A 195 -3.06 14.10 -4.80
C TYR A 195 -4.15 14.03 -3.72
N ILE A 196 -4.91 15.12 -3.45
CA ILE A 196 -5.74 15.20 -2.24
C ILE A 196 -6.70 14.02 -2.05
N CYS A 197 -7.28 13.47 -3.13
CA CYS A 197 -8.23 12.36 -3.01
C CYS A 197 -7.61 11.04 -2.53
N MET A 198 -6.30 10.77 -2.72
CA MET A 198 -5.69 9.51 -2.23
C MET A 198 -5.60 9.46 -0.71
N PHE A 199 -5.68 10.62 -0.06
CA PHE A 199 -5.62 10.76 1.40
C PHE A 199 -7.01 10.78 2.07
N LEU A 200 -8.10 10.74 1.29
CA LEU A 200 -9.47 10.85 1.81
C LEU A 200 -10.17 9.47 1.85
N PRO A 201 -10.54 8.94 3.04
CA PRO A 201 -11.20 7.64 3.16
C PRO A 201 -12.69 7.65 2.75
N THR A 202 -13.28 8.81 2.47
CA THR A 202 -14.72 8.98 2.20
C THR A 202 -15.07 9.10 0.71
N SER A 203 -14.18 8.66 -0.17
CA SER A 203 -14.41 8.53 -1.62
C SER A 203 -14.37 7.06 -2.00
N SER A 204 -14.81 6.71 -3.22
CA SER A 204 -14.39 5.46 -3.86
C SER A 204 -13.09 5.67 -4.65
N LEU A 205 -12.36 4.58 -4.87
CA LEU A 205 -11.12 4.52 -5.62
C LEU A 205 -11.29 5.02 -7.06
N GLN A 206 -12.33 4.54 -7.75
CA GLN A 206 -12.69 4.98 -9.11
C GLN A 206 -13.03 6.47 -9.19
N LYS A 207 -13.71 7.03 -8.17
CA LYS A 207 -14.00 8.48 -8.13
C LYS A 207 -12.71 9.30 -7.91
N CYS A 208 -11.77 8.80 -7.11
CA CYS A 208 -10.45 9.42 -6.97
C CYS A 208 -9.64 9.33 -8.26
N ALA A 209 -9.62 8.17 -8.93
CA ALA A 209 -8.97 7.99 -10.22
C ALA A 209 -9.54 8.92 -11.32
N SER A 210 -10.87 9.00 -11.44
CA SER A 210 -11.55 9.92 -12.38
C SER A 210 -11.19 11.39 -12.13
N SER A 211 -11.24 11.83 -10.87
CA SER A 211 -10.83 13.18 -10.47
C SER A 211 -9.34 13.43 -10.77
N GLY A 212 -8.49 12.44 -10.47
CA GLY A 212 -7.05 12.47 -10.71
C GLY A 212 -6.67 12.57 -12.18
N LEU A 213 -7.31 11.76 -13.04
CA LEU A 213 -7.16 11.81 -14.50
C LEU A 213 -7.61 13.16 -15.06
N SER A 214 -8.72 13.72 -14.56
CA SER A 214 -9.22 15.03 -14.97
C SER A 214 -8.20 16.15 -14.66
N VAL A 215 -7.68 16.20 -13.43
CA VAL A 215 -6.69 17.23 -13.05
C VAL A 215 -5.36 17.00 -13.78
N ALA A 216 -4.86 15.76 -13.86
CA ALA A 216 -3.65 15.42 -14.61
C ALA A 216 -3.76 15.75 -16.11
N ALA A 217 -4.95 15.65 -16.70
CA ALA A 217 -5.21 16.04 -18.09
C ALA A 217 -5.12 17.57 -18.29
N SER A 218 -5.37 18.39 -17.28
CA SER A 218 -5.20 19.85 -17.35
C SER A 218 -3.86 20.36 -16.83
N ASP A 219 -3.07 19.51 -16.16
CA ASP A 219 -1.78 19.89 -15.56
C ASP A 219 -0.69 20.12 -16.64
N PRO A 220 -0.06 21.32 -16.72
CA PRO A 220 1.00 21.60 -17.69
C PRO A 220 2.30 20.83 -17.42
N ARG A 221 2.44 20.19 -16.25
CA ARG A 221 3.56 19.30 -15.91
C ARG A 221 3.38 17.91 -16.52
N THR A 222 2.19 17.53 -16.98
CA THR A 222 1.94 16.22 -17.61
C THR A 222 2.62 16.15 -18.98
N VAL A 223 3.55 15.20 -19.14
CA VAL A 223 4.35 14.99 -20.35
C VAL A 223 3.96 13.69 -21.06
N SER A 224 4.56 13.39 -22.21
CA SER A 224 4.40 12.11 -22.88
C SER A 224 4.88 10.94 -21.99
N PRO A 225 4.19 9.78 -22.01
CA PRO A 225 4.66 8.59 -21.32
C PRO A 225 6.03 8.10 -21.80
N ASP A 226 6.71 7.32 -20.96
CA ASP A 226 8.04 6.75 -21.21
C ASP A 226 9.07 7.80 -21.69
N THR A 227 9.05 9.00 -21.09
CA THR A 227 10.06 10.05 -21.32
C THR A 227 10.89 10.40 -20.08
N GLN A 228 10.35 10.17 -18.88
CA GLN A 228 11.04 10.42 -17.62
C GLN A 228 10.41 9.62 -16.48
N PHE A 229 11.21 9.34 -15.45
CA PHE A 229 10.75 8.70 -14.23
C PHE A 229 10.07 9.71 -13.28
N ARG A 230 8.95 9.30 -12.68
CA ARG A 230 8.13 10.07 -11.73
C ARG A 230 7.53 9.12 -10.70
N TYR A 231 8.07 9.13 -9.48
CA TYR A 231 7.71 8.17 -8.44
C TYR A 231 6.35 8.44 -7.79
N GLY A 232 5.53 7.41 -7.61
CA GLY A 232 4.33 7.45 -6.76
C GLY A 232 3.21 8.37 -7.24
N GLY A 233 2.29 8.71 -6.32
CA GLY A 233 1.23 9.68 -6.56
C GLY A 233 -0.03 9.08 -7.18
N ILE A 234 -0.83 9.92 -7.84
CA ILE A 234 -2.15 9.56 -8.38
C ILE A 234 -2.14 8.39 -9.40
N PRO A 235 -1.04 8.09 -10.14
CA PRO A 235 -0.98 6.87 -10.97
C PRO A 235 -1.33 5.57 -10.24
N TRP A 236 -1.07 5.46 -8.93
CA TRP A 236 -1.39 4.25 -8.16
C TRP A 236 -2.88 4.12 -7.87
N GLN A 237 -3.61 5.21 -7.59
CA GLN A 237 -5.08 5.13 -7.46
C GLN A 237 -5.73 4.83 -8.82
N ILE A 238 -5.17 5.35 -9.92
CA ILE A 238 -5.64 5.05 -11.28
C ILE A 238 -5.42 3.56 -11.60
N ALA A 239 -4.24 3.01 -11.30
CA ALA A 239 -3.95 1.58 -11.48
C ALA A 239 -4.91 0.70 -10.66
N GLY A 240 -5.17 1.04 -9.40
CA GLY A 240 -6.15 0.31 -8.59
C GLY A 240 -7.57 0.39 -9.14
N ALA A 241 -8.02 1.57 -9.61
CA ALA A 241 -9.33 1.71 -10.25
C ALA A 241 -9.46 0.92 -11.56
N VAL A 242 -8.39 0.83 -12.35
CA VAL A 242 -8.33 -0.05 -13.54
C VAL A 242 -8.46 -1.52 -13.13
N ALA A 243 -7.82 -1.94 -12.03
CA ALA A 243 -7.95 -3.31 -11.50
C ALA A 243 -9.39 -3.62 -11.04
N GLU A 244 -10.05 -2.70 -10.34
CA GLU A 244 -11.45 -2.87 -9.92
C GLU A 244 -12.39 -2.98 -11.13
N VAL A 245 -12.24 -2.12 -12.14
CA VAL A 245 -13.11 -2.13 -13.32
C VAL A 245 -12.85 -3.36 -14.22
N ALA A 246 -11.60 -3.78 -14.39
CA ALA A 246 -11.25 -4.98 -15.17
C ALA A 246 -11.76 -6.29 -14.53
N SER A 247 -11.78 -6.36 -13.20
CA SER A 247 -12.20 -7.55 -12.45
C SER A 247 -13.67 -7.57 -12.06
N GLY A 248 -14.30 -6.40 -11.95
CA GLY A 248 -15.62 -6.24 -11.34
C GLY A 248 -15.64 -6.40 -9.81
N LYS A 249 -14.48 -6.34 -9.15
CA LYS A 249 -14.30 -6.58 -7.70
C LYS A 249 -13.70 -5.35 -7.00
N SER A 250 -13.98 -5.20 -5.72
CA SER A 250 -13.31 -4.19 -4.88
C SER A 250 -11.83 -4.52 -4.67
N TRP A 251 -11.01 -3.52 -4.37
CA TRP A 251 -9.61 -3.74 -4.00
C TRP A 251 -9.44 -4.73 -2.84
N SER A 252 -10.33 -4.68 -1.84
CA SER A 252 -10.33 -5.62 -0.71
C SER A 252 -10.59 -7.07 -1.12
N GLU A 253 -11.52 -7.32 -2.04
CA GLU A 253 -11.78 -8.67 -2.57
C GLU A 253 -10.59 -9.19 -3.38
N LEU A 254 -9.98 -8.33 -4.21
CA LEU A 254 -8.77 -8.68 -4.97
C LEU A 254 -7.61 -9.06 -4.04
N ILE A 255 -7.35 -8.29 -2.99
CA ILE A 255 -6.32 -8.62 -2.00
C ILE A 255 -6.64 -9.93 -1.27
N ASN A 256 -7.92 -10.17 -0.93
CA ASN A 256 -8.33 -11.38 -0.24
C ASN A 256 -8.11 -12.64 -1.11
N GLU A 257 -8.60 -12.62 -2.35
CA GLU A 257 -8.55 -13.74 -3.28
C GLU A 257 -7.14 -14.02 -3.83
N ILE A 258 -6.34 -12.98 -4.10
CA ILE A 258 -5.01 -13.14 -4.71
C ILE A 258 -3.95 -13.47 -3.66
N TYR A 259 -4.06 -12.93 -2.44
CA TYR A 259 -3.00 -13.04 -1.43
C TYR A 259 -3.45 -13.64 -0.10
N VAL A 260 -4.52 -13.13 0.53
CA VAL A 260 -4.88 -13.55 1.89
C VAL A 260 -5.22 -15.05 1.96
N GLU A 261 -6.14 -15.51 1.13
CA GLU A 261 -6.56 -16.92 1.10
C GLU A 261 -5.46 -17.87 0.56
N PRO A 262 -4.81 -17.61 -0.60
CA PRO A 262 -3.87 -18.59 -1.15
C PRO A 262 -2.57 -18.67 -0.34
N CYS A 263 -2.06 -17.52 0.11
CA CYS A 263 -0.81 -17.44 0.88
C CYS A 263 -1.03 -17.69 2.38
N GLY A 264 -2.28 -17.74 2.85
CA GLY A 264 -2.62 -17.93 4.26
C GLY A 264 -2.14 -16.75 5.12
N LEU A 265 -2.38 -15.52 4.67
CA LEU A 265 -2.02 -14.31 5.42
C LEU A 265 -3.03 -14.12 6.56
N ILE A 266 -2.56 -13.79 7.76
CA ILE A 266 -3.44 -13.65 8.95
C ILE A 266 -3.86 -12.19 9.11
N SER A 267 -2.91 -11.27 8.97
CA SER A 267 -3.07 -9.84 9.23
C SER A 267 -2.48 -9.03 8.07
N PHE A 268 -3.17 -9.05 6.93
CA PHE A 268 -2.81 -8.27 5.74
C PHE A 268 -4.03 -7.56 5.16
N GLY A 269 -3.86 -6.32 4.72
CA GLY A 269 -4.94 -5.54 4.12
C GLY A 269 -4.52 -4.12 3.77
N TYR A 270 -5.47 -3.32 3.28
CA TYR A 270 -5.24 -1.94 2.83
C TYR A 270 -6.22 -0.97 3.49
N THR A 271 -5.73 0.24 3.78
CA THR A 271 -6.51 1.33 4.39
C THR A 271 -6.10 2.69 3.82
N SER A 272 -6.65 3.78 4.36
CA SER A 272 -6.21 5.15 4.11
C SER A 272 -5.88 5.81 5.47
N PRO A 273 -4.65 5.60 6.00
CA PRO A 273 -4.33 5.90 7.41
C PRO A 273 -4.14 7.40 7.70
N TRP A 274 -4.02 8.21 6.65
CA TRP A 274 -3.50 9.57 6.68
C TRP A 274 -4.34 10.55 7.50
N ILE A 275 -5.66 10.48 7.38
CA ILE A 275 -6.58 11.30 8.17
C ILE A 275 -6.93 10.65 9.52
N PRO A 276 -7.31 9.35 9.60
CA PRO A 276 -7.65 8.71 10.87
C PRO A 276 -6.52 8.75 11.90
N LEU A 277 -5.28 8.42 11.48
CA LEU A 277 -4.11 8.39 12.36
C LEU A 277 -3.23 9.66 12.26
N ARG A 278 -3.68 10.68 11.52
CA ARG A 278 -2.95 11.95 11.27
C ARG A 278 -1.54 11.72 10.70
N ALA A 279 -1.36 10.65 9.93
CA ALA A 279 -0.06 10.07 9.56
C ALA A 279 0.71 10.83 8.45
N ILE A 280 0.50 12.14 8.35
CA ILE A 280 0.94 13.05 7.27
C ILE A 280 2.34 13.67 7.47
N SER A 281 3.02 13.38 8.58
CA SER A 281 4.25 14.07 9.01
C SER A 281 5.56 13.49 8.44
N GLY A 282 5.51 12.38 7.71
CA GLY A 282 6.69 11.65 7.25
C GLY A 282 7.34 10.75 8.31
N SER A 283 6.83 10.77 9.54
CA SER A 283 7.14 9.82 10.62
C SER A 283 5.99 8.84 10.79
N TYR A 284 6.26 7.69 11.42
CA TYR A 284 5.21 6.76 11.85
C TYR A 284 4.15 7.47 12.71
N PRO A 285 2.85 7.18 12.53
CA PRO A 285 1.82 7.67 13.44
C PRO A 285 1.97 7.06 14.84
N ASP A 286 1.36 7.69 15.83
CA ASP A 286 1.17 7.11 17.16
C ASP A 286 0.09 6.01 17.07
N TRP A 287 0.53 4.80 16.68
CA TRP A 287 -0.32 3.65 16.38
C TRP A 287 0.44 2.35 16.70
N ASP A 288 -0.23 1.42 17.39
CA ASP A 288 0.37 0.21 17.96
C ASP A 288 -0.04 -1.09 17.24
N GLY A 289 -0.77 -0.96 16.14
CA GLY A 289 -1.37 -2.07 15.39
C GLY A 289 -2.89 -2.19 15.54
N ASP A 290 -3.55 -1.37 16.38
CA ASP A 290 -5.01 -1.43 16.55
C ASP A 290 -5.78 -1.00 15.27
N LEU A 291 -6.20 -2.00 14.49
CA LEU A 291 -7.03 -1.81 13.29
C LEU A 291 -8.39 -1.16 13.58
N SER A 292 -8.88 -1.12 14.82
CA SER A 292 -10.15 -0.46 15.17
C SER A 292 -10.12 1.06 14.96
N LEU A 293 -8.92 1.65 14.94
CA LEU A 293 -8.66 3.07 14.66
C LEU A 293 -8.65 3.39 13.15
N LEU A 294 -8.71 2.37 12.29
CA LEU A 294 -8.66 2.47 10.84
C LEU A 294 -10.02 2.07 10.23
N PRO A 295 -10.93 3.03 9.97
CA PRO A 295 -12.25 2.72 9.44
C PRO A 295 -12.17 2.09 8.04
N PRO A 296 -13.12 1.21 7.67
CA PRO A 296 -13.26 0.72 6.30
C PRO A 296 -13.36 1.86 5.27
N THR A 297 -12.81 1.65 4.08
CA THR A 297 -12.74 2.65 3.00
C THR A 297 -12.84 2.00 1.63
N ASP A 298 -13.66 2.56 0.74
CA ASP A 298 -13.74 2.19 -0.68
C ASP A 298 -12.63 2.89 -1.52
N ASN A 299 -11.76 3.66 -0.86
CA ASN A 299 -10.58 4.30 -1.43
C ASN A 299 -9.37 4.05 -0.51
N PRO A 300 -8.87 2.80 -0.43
CA PRO A 300 -7.58 2.52 0.16
C PRO A 300 -6.47 3.26 -0.62
N HIS A 301 -5.38 3.61 0.06
CA HIS A 301 -4.24 4.23 -0.59
C HIS A 301 -3.37 3.16 -1.27
N ILE A 302 -3.60 2.87 -2.55
CA ILE A 302 -2.98 1.77 -3.30
C ILE A 302 -1.43 1.82 -3.25
N GLY A 303 -0.85 3.00 -3.39
CA GLY A 303 0.61 3.15 -3.38
C GLY A 303 1.26 3.19 -1.99
N GLY A 304 0.53 2.93 -0.89
CA GLY A 304 1.00 3.30 0.44
C GLY A 304 0.14 3.00 1.67
N GLY A 305 -0.94 2.23 1.53
CA GLY A 305 -1.95 2.02 2.56
C GLY A 305 -1.97 0.61 3.13
N ALA A 306 -1.04 -0.27 2.75
CA ALA A 306 -1.01 -1.62 3.29
C ALA A 306 -0.54 -1.66 4.76
N TYR A 307 -1.09 -2.61 5.50
CA TYR A 307 -0.62 -3.06 6.81
C TYR A 307 -0.30 -4.55 6.74
N THR A 308 0.66 -5.00 7.55
CA THR A 308 1.10 -6.40 7.58
C THR A 308 1.73 -6.76 8.92
N THR A 309 1.81 -8.06 9.24
CA THR A 309 2.83 -8.59 10.15
C THR A 309 4.12 -8.89 9.40
N THR A 310 5.23 -9.05 10.14
CA THR A 310 6.51 -9.56 9.59
C THR A 310 6.35 -10.92 8.91
N GLY A 311 5.66 -11.87 9.55
CA GLY A 311 5.48 -13.22 9.02
C GLY A 311 4.68 -13.24 7.72
N ASP A 312 3.59 -12.47 7.65
CA ASP A 312 2.75 -12.40 6.45
C ASP A 312 3.46 -11.75 5.26
N TYR A 313 4.27 -10.71 5.49
CA TYR A 313 5.09 -10.15 4.41
C TYR A 313 6.21 -11.11 3.99
N GLY A 314 6.75 -11.92 4.91
CA GLY A 314 7.67 -13.02 4.59
C GLY A 314 7.06 -14.02 3.59
N LYS A 315 5.79 -14.41 3.78
CA LYS A 315 5.07 -15.30 2.84
C LYS A 315 4.93 -14.68 1.44
N LEU A 316 4.67 -13.38 1.35
CA LEU A 316 4.64 -12.64 0.08
C LEU A 316 6.01 -12.59 -0.62
N LEU A 317 7.10 -12.54 0.15
CA LEU A 317 8.46 -12.65 -0.42
C LEU A 317 8.78 -14.09 -0.85
N SER A 318 8.36 -15.11 -0.10
CA SER A 318 8.46 -16.51 -0.51
C SER A 318 7.73 -16.76 -1.83
N MET A 319 6.54 -16.17 -2.03
CA MET A 319 5.81 -16.25 -3.30
C MET A 319 6.58 -15.68 -4.48
N HIS A 320 7.31 -14.57 -4.29
CA HIS A 320 8.19 -14.02 -5.33
C HIS A 320 9.47 -14.84 -5.57
N LEU A 321 9.87 -15.71 -4.63
CA LEU A 321 10.98 -16.65 -4.78
C LEU A 321 10.54 -17.99 -5.40
N ASP A 322 9.34 -18.47 -5.08
CA ASP A 322 8.68 -19.67 -5.61
C ASP A 322 7.84 -19.34 -6.86
N ASP A 323 8.42 -18.55 -7.78
CA ASP A 323 7.91 -18.34 -9.13
C ASP A 323 6.42 -17.90 -9.24
N GLY A 324 5.91 -17.23 -8.21
CA GLY A 324 4.54 -16.71 -8.13
C GLY A 324 3.53 -17.64 -7.44
N ASN A 325 4.00 -18.65 -6.71
CA ASN A 325 3.19 -19.67 -6.05
C ASN A 325 3.00 -19.38 -4.55
N CYS A 326 1.79 -19.61 -4.04
CA CYS A 326 1.45 -19.60 -2.63
C CYS A 326 0.84 -20.93 -2.23
N ASN A 327 1.56 -21.72 -1.42
CA ASN A 327 1.07 -23.00 -0.87
C ASN A 327 0.53 -24.00 -1.92
N GLY A 328 1.09 -23.99 -3.14
CA GLY A 328 0.64 -24.82 -4.26
C GLY A 328 -0.41 -24.16 -5.17
N GLN A 329 -0.80 -22.91 -4.90
CA GLN A 329 -1.68 -22.09 -5.73
C GLN A 329 -0.88 -21.03 -6.49
N GLN A 330 -0.92 -21.07 -7.82
CA GLN A 330 -0.25 -20.07 -8.67
C GLN A 330 -1.03 -18.73 -8.61
N VAL A 331 -0.51 -17.75 -7.88
CA VAL A 331 -1.15 -16.42 -7.72
C VAL A 331 -0.59 -15.38 -8.69
N LEU A 332 0.66 -15.52 -9.13
CA LEU A 332 1.24 -14.80 -10.27
C LEU A 332 1.89 -15.84 -11.18
N SER A 333 1.92 -15.64 -12.50
CA SER A 333 2.75 -16.49 -13.36
C SER A 333 4.23 -16.17 -13.15
N GLN A 334 5.11 -17.13 -13.41
CA GLN A 334 6.56 -16.87 -13.37
C GLN A 334 6.97 -15.77 -14.37
N LYS A 335 6.26 -15.64 -15.49
CA LYS A 335 6.46 -14.52 -16.42
C LYS A 335 6.05 -13.19 -15.78
N GLY A 336 4.94 -13.17 -15.05
CA GLY A 336 4.46 -12.02 -14.29
C GLY A 336 5.43 -11.58 -13.18
N VAL A 337 5.95 -12.54 -12.41
CA VAL A 337 6.99 -12.27 -11.39
C VAL A 337 8.24 -11.67 -12.02
N ASN A 338 8.74 -12.25 -13.12
CA ASN A 338 9.90 -11.70 -13.84
C ASN A 338 9.64 -10.29 -14.39
N LEU A 339 8.46 -10.04 -15.00
CA LEU A 339 8.05 -8.73 -15.51
C LEU A 339 8.05 -7.64 -14.43
N MET A 340 7.70 -7.97 -13.18
CA MET A 340 7.79 -7.01 -12.07
C MET A 340 9.23 -6.61 -11.74
N GLN A 341 10.18 -7.49 -12.00
CA GLN A 341 11.60 -7.39 -11.65
C GLN A 341 12.51 -6.84 -12.78
N GLU A 342 11.96 -6.64 -13.98
CA GLU A 342 12.64 -6.04 -15.14
C GLU A 342 12.91 -4.54 -14.94
N ASN A 343 13.98 -4.01 -15.55
CA ASN A 343 14.36 -2.60 -15.37
C ASN A 343 13.65 -1.71 -16.41
N ARG A 344 12.32 -1.69 -16.35
CA ARG A 344 11.47 -0.99 -17.33
C ARG A 344 11.87 0.47 -17.57
N SER A 345 12.18 1.23 -16.52
CA SER A 345 12.59 2.63 -16.67
C SER A 345 13.93 2.81 -17.41
N GLY A 346 14.87 1.90 -17.21
CA GLY A 346 16.14 1.89 -17.93
C GLY A 346 15.98 1.43 -19.39
N GLU A 347 15.16 0.40 -19.62
CA GLU A 347 15.01 -0.23 -20.94
C GLU A 347 14.17 0.60 -21.91
N MET A 348 13.06 1.20 -21.46
CA MET A 348 12.14 1.93 -22.33
C MET A 348 12.67 3.31 -22.76
N TYR A 349 13.39 4.02 -21.88
CA TYR A 349 13.81 5.41 -22.12
C TYR A 349 15.16 5.78 -21.51
N GLY A 350 16.01 4.79 -21.21
CA GLY A 350 17.39 5.04 -20.79
C GLY A 350 17.54 5.70 -19.43
N SER A 351 16.55 5.55 -18.53
CA SER A 351 16.61 6.21 -17.22
C SER A 351 17.82 5.75 -16.40
N PRO A 352 18.58 6.68 -15.78
CA PRO A 352 19.60 6.30 -14.82
C PRO A 352 18.94 5.63 -13.60
N ILE A 353 17.75 6.09 -13.21
CA ILE A 353 16.92 5.50 -12.15
C ILE A 353 16.40 4.14 -12.60
N GLY A 354 16.65 3.09 -11.80
CA GLY A 354 16.16 1.75 -12.07
C GLY A 354 14.87 1.43 -11.30
N TYR A 355 13.79 1.20 -12.04
CA TYR A 355 12.48 0.85 -11.50
C TYR A 355 11.72 -0.10 -12.46
N GLY A 356 11.17 -1.17 -11.90
CA GLY A 356 10.29 -2.12 -12.55
C GLY A 356 8.82 -1.84 -12.24
N LEU A 357 8.03 -2.88 -11.97
CA LEU A 357 6.67 -2.73 -11.46
C LEU A 357 6.71 -2.90 -9.93
N GLY A 358 6.72 -1.77 -9.21
CA GLY A 358 6.87 -1.72 -7.75
C GLY A 358 8.33 -1.78 -7.25
N TRP A 359 9.17 -2.63 -7.84
CA TRP A 359 10.57 -2.83 -7.41
C TRP A 359 11.54 -1.75 -7.89
N TRP A 360 12.41 -1.26 -6.98
CA TRP A 360 13.62 -0.52 -7.36
C TRP A 360 14.73 -1.49 -7.79
N THR A 361 15.15 -1.39 -9.06
CA THR A 361 16.10 -2.32 -9.70
C THR A 361 17.57 -1.86 -9.64
N LYS A 362 17.82 -0.60 -9.22
CA LYS A 362 19.17 -0.05 -8.97
C LYS A 362 19.28 0.49 -7.55
N GLU A 363 20.49 0.56 -6.99
CA GLU A 363 20.71 1.19 -5.68
C GLU A 363 20.42 2.69 -5.79
N ILE A 364 19.62 3.19 -4.84
CA ILE A 364 19.22 4.59 -4.73
C ILE A 364 19.56 5.13 -3.34
N VAL A 365 19.89 6.42 -3.32
CA VAL A 365 19.98 7.24 -2.10
C VAL A 365 18.84 8.26 -2.11
N ASN A 366 18.34 8.58 -0.91
CA ASN A 366 17.17 9.43 -0.64
C ASN A 366 15.82 8.86 -1.13
N TYR A 367 15.32 7.81 -0.47
CA TYR A 367 13.97 7.29 -0.70
C TYR A 367 12.90 8.14 -0.01
N GLY A 368 11.85 8.53 -0.75
CA GLY A 368 10.65 9.18 -0.19
C GLY A 368 10.64 10.72 -0.21
N GLY A 369 11.60 11.38 -0.87
CA GLY A 369 11.66 12.84 -0.98
C GLY A 369 12.40 13.31 -2.24
N THR A 370 12.40 14.62 -2.49
CA THR A 370 12.85 15.28 -3.75
C THR A 370 13.97 14.58 -4.53
N ALA A 371 13.58 13.93 -5.64
CA ALA A 371 14.40 13.29 -6.66
C ALA A 371 15.37 12.18 -6.16
N PRO A 372 15.09 10.88 -6.42
CA PRO A 372 16.04 9.80 -6.12
C PRO A 372 17.34 9.96 -6.91
N LYS A 373 18.46 9.54 -6.33
CA LYS A 373 19.78 9.51 -6.99
C LYS A 373 20.35 8.09 -6.98
N THR A 374 21.07 7.71 -8.03
CA THR A 374 21.70 6.39 -8.17
C THR A 374 22.98 6.26 -7.33
N SER A 375 23.36 5.01 -7.07
CA SER A 375 24.70 4.60 -6.63
C SER A 375 25.32 3.69 -7.70
N ASP A 376 26.64 3.78 -7.89
CA ASP A 376 27.39 3.11 -8.96
C ASP A 376 27.90 1.71 -8.57
N ASN A 377 27.41 1.13 -7.47
CA ASN A 377 27.88 -0.15 -6.95
C ASN A 377 27.43 -1.35 -7.80
N ALA A 378 28.40 -2.08 -8.35
CA ALA A 378 28.21 -3.35 -9.06
C ALA A 378 28.04 -4.55 -8.11
N GLY A 379 27.17 -4.42 -7.10
CA GLY A 379 26.84 -5.49 -6.15
C GLY A 379 25.87 -6.53 -6.72
N ALA A 380 25.49 -7.51 -5.90
CA ALA A 380 24.46 -8.49 -6.24
C ALA A 380 23.13 -7.83 -6.69
N ARG A 381 22.35 -8.53 -7.52
CA ARG A 381 21.08 -8.05 -8.08
C ARG A 381 20.00 -8.00 -7.00
N ARG A 382 20.08 -6.98 -6.14
CA ARG A 382 19.13 -6.73 -5.05
C ARG A 382 18.06 -5.75 -5.49
N LEU A 383 16.83 -6.23 -5.57
CA LEU A 383 15.63 -5.39 -5.73
C LEU A 383 15.16 -4.92 -4.36
N ARG A 384 14.59 -3.71 -4.26
CA ARG A 384 14.12 -3.12 -2.98
C ARG A 384 12.74 -2.46 -3.11
N ASP A 385 11.97 -2.43 -2.03
CA ASP A 385 10.79 -1.57 -1.90
C ASP A 385 10.68 -0.96 -0.47
N PRO A 386 11.33 0.21 -0.23
CA PRO A 386 11.33 0.87 1.06
C PRO A 386 10.10 1.76 1.29
N GLY A 387 9.56 1.70 2.51
CA GLY A 387 8.43 2.46 3.01
C GLY A 387 8.82 3.78 3.67
N LEU A 388 7.91 4.76 3.65
CA LEU A 388 8.02 6.04 4.36
C LEU A 388 8.31 5.86 5.86
N TYR A 389 7.81 4.76 6.44
CA TYR A 389 7.85 4.46 7.86
C TYR A 389 9.06 3.63 8.30
N GLY A 390 9.94 3.26 7.38
CA GLY A 390 11.16 2.49 7.69
C GLY A 390 11.01 0.98 7.48
N SER A 391 9.85 0.48 7.08
CA SER A 391 9.77 -0.83 6.42
C SER A 391 10.65 -0.87 5.17
N THR A 392 11.29 -1.99 4.89
CA THR A 392 12.04 -2.23 3.66
C THR A 392 12.02 -3.71 3.32
N ALA A 393 11.40 -4.03 2.18
CA ALA A 393 11.53 -5.34 1.56
C ALA A 393 12.73 -5.34 0.60
N TRP A 394 13.45 -6.45 0.51
CA TRP A 394 14.39 -6.71 -0.59
C TRP A 394 14.41 -8.19 -0.99
N ILE A 395 14.75 -8.43 -2.25
CA ILE A 395 14.85 -9.78 -2.84
C ILE A 395 16.10 -9.85 -3.72
N GLN A 396 16.78 -11.00 -3.64
CA GLN A 396 17.91 -11.38 -4.49
C GLN A 396 17.51 -12.67 -5.21
N PRO A 397 16.78 -12.57 -6.33
CA PRO A 397 16.15 -13.72 -6.99
C PRO A 397 17.19 -14.71 -7.54
N ASP A 398 18.34 -14.19 -7.95
CA ASP A 398 19.48 -14.95 -8.48
C ASP A 398 20.20 -15.73 -7.35
N ASP A 399 20.21 -15.19 -6.12
CA ASP A 399 20.81 -15.81 -4.92
C ASP A 399 19.79 -16.66 -4.12
N GLY A 400 18.52 -16.68 -4.54
CA GLY A 400 17.47 -17.53 -3.97
C GLY A 400 16.86 -17.07 -2.63
N PHE A 401 17.13 -15.85 -2.16
CA PHE A 401 16.62 -15.36 -0.87
C PHE A 401 16.03 -13.94 -0.91
N ALA A 402 15.25 -13.62 0.12
CA ALA A 402 14.61 -12.32 0.31
C ALA A 402 14.50 -12.01 1.81
N ALA A 403 14.26 -10.74 2.15
CA ALA A 403 14.03 -10.33 3.52
C ALA A 403 13.09 -9.12 3.62
N TYR A 404 12.41 -9.04 4.76
CA TYR A 404 11.57 -7.92 5.14
C TYR A 404 11.99 -7.41 6.52
N LEU A 405 12.46 -6.17 6.54
CA LEU A 405 12.74 -5.40 7.74
C LEU A 405 11.57 -4.44 7.99
N VAL A 406 11.17 -4.29 9.25
CA VAL A 406 10.29 -3.21 9.69
C VAL A 406 10.80 -2.58 10.97
N VAL A 407 10.75 -1.25 10.97
CA VAL A 407 10.83 -0.38 12.15
C VAL A 407 9.67 0.61 12.05
N GLU A 408 9.20 1.14 13.17
CA GLU A 408 8.10 2.10 13.22
C GLU A 408 8.66 3.52 13.39
N SER A 409 9.25 4.03 12.30
CA SER A 409 10.07 5.25 12.34
C SER A 409 10.00 6.04 11.03
N THR A 410 11.14 6.24 10.35
CA THR A 410 11.26 6.97 9.08
C THR A 410 12.00 6.14 8.03
N SER A 411 11.71 6.41 6.76
CA SER A 411 12.39 5.85 5.57
C SER A 411 13.92 5.89 5.72
N ASN A 412 14.48 7.00 6.19
CA ASN A 412 15.91 7.16 6.37
C ASN A 412 16.49 6.18 7.40
N ILE A 413 15.82 6.00 8.54
CA ILE A 413 16.25 5.09 9.61
C ILE A 413 16.14 3.64 9.17
N GLY A 414 15.03 3.25 8.54
CA GLY A 414 14.85 1.89 8.00
C GLY A 414 15.88 1.54 6.93
N ASN A 415 16.15 2.46 5.99
CA ASN A 415 17.17 2.27 4.96
C ASN A 415 18.60 2.28 5.52
N GLU A 416 18.88 3.03 6.59
CA GLU A 416 20.19 2.99 7.26
C GLU A 416 20.46 1.60 7.87
N LEU A 417 19.45 1.01 8.54
CA LEU A 417 19.54 -0.35 9.05
C LEU A 417 19.62 -1.39 7.93
N ALA A 418 18.71 -1.36 6.94
CA ALA A 418 18.74 -2.29 5.82
C ALA A 418 20.10 -2.30 5.09
N LYS A 419 20.73 -1.14 4.91
CA LYS A 419 22.08 -1.03 4.31
C LYS A 419 23.19 -1.69 5.14
N LYS A 420 23.08 -1.71 6.48
CA LYS A 420 23.98 -2.48 7.36
C LYS A 420 23.73 -3.98 7.25
N LEU A 421 22.46 -4.38 7.14
CA LEU A 421 22.06 -5.78 7.12
C LEU A 421 22.35 -6.50 5.80
N TYR A 422 22.34 -5.81 4.66
CA TYR A 422 22.55 -6.43 3.34
C TYR A 422 23.73 -7.43 3.28
N PRO A 423 25.00 -7.04 3.55
CA PRO A 423 26.13 -7.98 3.48
C PRO A 423 26.10 -9.06 4.57
N LEU A 424 25.47 -8.77 5.72
CA LEU A 424 25.40 -9.70 6.85
C LEU A 424 24.37 -10.80 6.60
N VAL A 425 23.22 -10.46 6.02
CA VAL A 425 22.20 -11.44 5.60
C VAL A 425 22.71 -12.28 4.44
N GLU A 426 23.41 -11.70 3.46
CA GLU A 426 24.10 -12.45 2.40
C GLU A 426 25.06 -13.51 2.99
N ALA A 427 25.98 -13.08 3.87
CA ALA A 427 26.93 -13.99 4.52
C ALA A 427 26.23 -15.08 5.36
N ALA A 428 25.19 -14.69 6.13
CA ALA A 428 24.47 -15.59 7.02
C ALA A 428 23.64 -16.66 6.28
N VAL A 429 23.05 -16.33 5.12
CA VAL A 429 22.34 -17.26 4.24
C VAL A 429 23.33 -18.24 3.60
N PHE A 430 24.41 -17.73 2.97
CA PHE A 430 25.39 -18.61 2.31
C PHE A 430 26.10 -19.54 3.30
N ALA A 431 26.40 -19.10 4.52
CA ALA A 431 26.95 -19.95 5.58
C ALA A 431 26.00 -21.05 6.10
N THR A 432 24.74 -21.09 5.64
CA THR A 432 23.75 -22.15 5.94
C THR A 432 23.41 -23.03 4.73
N ASN A 433 24.20 -22.95 3.66
CA ASN A 433 24.13 -23.81 2.48
C ASN A 433 25.29 -24.82 2.39
N ASP A 434 26.32 -24.66 3.23
CA ASP A 434 27.45 -25.58 3.42
C ASP A 434 27.20 -26.54 4.61
#